data_AF-A0A959BEF2-F1
#
_entry.id   AF-A0A959BEF2-F1
#
_cell.length_a   1.000
_cell.length_b   1.000
_cell.length_c   1.000
_cell.angle_alpha   90.00
_cell.angle_beta   90.00
_cell.angle_gamma   90.00
#
_symmetry.space_group_name_H-M   'P 1'
#
loop_
_entity.id
_entity.type
_entity.pdbx_description
1 polymer ?
#
loop_
_entity_poly.entity_id
_entity_poly.type
_entity_poly.pdbx_seq_one_letter_code
_entity_poly.pdbx_strand_id
1 'polypeptide(L)'
;MLTHPKDSNIVYVAAAGHLWGYSGERGLFKTTDGGKSWKKLAVGLPNDSKTGCTDLVMDPRILMALVEAEKSDTLAKPGSGLYRSEDSGNTWAYVNTYNNRPFYYSQVRINPNDDQRVYVLTTRFMVSADGGKTLANGSEDEEVHGDFHAMWLDPHEPGRYYLGADKGASLTHGHGQHFMLFDNLPIGQFYRIGADWRDPYYVYGGLQDNGTYGVASFSRDARGILNDSNWKLHWGDGQFIQPDPTDWRTLFTEMENGSSFRYGVVQSPSEDSTLIY
;
A
#
# COMPACT_ATOMS: atom_id res chain seq x y z
N MET A 1 1.45 4.73 -18.15
CA MET A 1 1.76 5.56 -19.34
C MET A 1 1.83 7.00 -18.90
N LEU A 2 2.76 7.78 -19.44
CA LEU A 2 3.05 9.15 -19.03
C LEU A 2 3.29 10.01 -20.27
N THR A 3 2.60 11.14 -20.38
CA THR A 3 2.81 12.11 -21.49
C THR A 3 3.68 13.26 -20.98
N HIS A 4 4.65 13.71 -21.78
CA HIS A 4 5.48 14.85 -21.41
C HIS A 4 4.63 16.12 -21.30
N PRO A 5 4.79 16.93 -20.23
CA PRO A 5 3.85 18.02 -19.92
C PRO A 5 3.87 19.18 -20.92
N LYS A 6 4.92 19.28 -21.76
CA LYS A 6 5.08 20.36 -22.75
C LYS A 6 5.11 19.88 -24.20
N ASP A 7 5.04 18.56 -24.45
CA ASP A 7 5.09 18.00 -25.80
C ASP A 7 4.35 16.66 -25.84
N SER A 8 3.15 16.66 -26.42
CA SER A 8 2.31 15.46 -26.52
C SER A 8 2.84 14.40 -27.48
N ASN A 9 3.87 14.70 -28.28
CA ASN A 9 4.53 13.68 -29.11
C ASN A 9 5.47 12.80 -28.28
N ILE A 10 5.85 13.24 -27.09
CA ILE A 10 6.73 12.50 -26.19
C ILE A 10 5.89 11.77 -25.15
N VAL A 11 5.86 10.44 -25.24
CA VAL A 11 5.12 9.57 -24.31
C VAL A 11 6.03 8.45 -23.85
N TYR A 12 5.86 8.05 -22.59
CA TYR A 12 6.57 6.95 -21.96
C TYR A 12 5.59 5.87 -21.49
N VAL A 13 6.02 4.62 -21.59
CA VAL A 13 5.27 3.45 -21.13
C VAL A 13 6.17 2.61 -20.22
N ALA A 14 5.74 2.44 -18.98
CA ALA A 14 6.21 1.40 -18.09
C ALA A 14 5.39 0.14 -18.34
N ALA A 15 6.04 -0.93 -18.78
CA ALA A 15 5.43 -2.22 -19.02
C ALA A 15 5.99 -3.24 -18.02
N ALA A 16 5.15 -3.63 -17.05
CA ALA A 16 5.51 -4.67 -16.08
C ALA A 16 5.73 -6.01 -16.79
N GLY A 17 4.87 -6.32 -17.77
CA GLY A 17 4.88 -7.58 -18.50
C GLY A 17 3.90 -8.60 -17.93
N HIS A 18 4.06 -9.86 -18.33
CA HIS A 18 3.28 -10.96 -17.79
C HIS A 18 3.69 -11.24 -16.32
N LEU A 19 2.71 -11.25 -15.42
CA LEU A 19 2.96 -11.40 -13.97
C LEU A 19 3.52 -12.77 -13.60
N TRP A 20 3.09 -13.82 -14.31
CA TRP A 20 3.41 -15.20 -13.97
C TRP A 20 4.43 -15.83 -14.94
N GLY A 21 5.26 -15.01 -15.59
CA GLY A 21 6.28 -15.50 -16.51
C GLY A 21 7.00 -14.41 -17.29
N TYR A 22 8.13 -14.76 -17.92
CA TYR A 22 8.96 -13.83 -18.67
C TYR A 22 8.62 -13.85 -20.16
N SER A 23 7.40 -13.41 -20.49
CA SER A 23 6.91 -13.32 -21.87
C SER A 23 6.30 -11.95 -22.17
N GLY A 24 6.19 -11.64 -23.46
CA GLY A 24 5.68 -10.36 -23.95
C GLY A 24 6.70 -9.23 -23.86
N GLU A 25 6.26 -8.02 -24.20
CA GLU A 25 7.08 -6.82 -24.08
C GLU A 25 7.10 -6.34 -22.63
N ARG A 26 8.32 -6.09 -22.12
CA ARG A 26 8.59 -5.65 -20.75
C ARG A 26 9.65 -4.56 -20.74
N GLY A 27 9.55 -3.64 -19.77
CA GLY A 27 10.51 -2.57 -19.52
C GLY A 27 9.94 -1.18 -19.78
N LEU A 28 10.84 -0.22 -20.04
CA LEU A 28 10.49 1.16 -20.32
C LEU A 28 10.58 1.46 -21.81
N PHE A 29 9.56 2.13 -22.35
CA PHE A 29 9.49 2.52 -23.75
C PHE A 29 9.21 4.02 -23.86
N LYS A 30 9.74 4.64 -24.90
CA LYS A 30 9.54 6.05 -25.23
C LYS A 30 9.18 6.20 -26.70
N THR A 31 8.24 7.07 -26.98
CA THR A 31 7.99 7.63 -28.32
C THR A 31 8.32 9.12 -28.31
N THR A 32 8.67 9.66 -29.48
CA THR A 32 8.84 11.10 -29.72
C THR A 32 8.05 11.56 -30.96
N ASP A 33 7.13 10.73 -31.45
CA ASP A 33 6.34 10.97 -32.67
C ASP A 33 4.83 10.73 -32.45
N GLY A 34 4.38 10.79 -31.19
CA GLY A 34 2.98 10.60 -30.83
C GLY A 34 2.54 9.13 -30.87
N GLY A 35 3.47 8.20 -30.71
CA GLY A 35 3.19 6.76 -30.63
C GLY A 35 3.23 6.01 -31.96
N LYS A 36 3.73 6.63 -33.04
CA LYS A 36 3.92 5.96 -34.34
C LYS A 36 5.09 4.98 -34.28
N SER A 37 6.12 5.30 -33.50
CA SER A 37 7.24 4.41 -33.21
C SER A 37 7.62 4.46 -31.72
N TRP A 38 8.17 3.35 -31.23
CA TRP A 38 8.55 3.17 -29.83
C TRP A 38 9.98 2.66 -29.73
N LYS A 39 10.76 3.26 -28.83
CA LYS A 39 12.13 2.85 -28.49
C LYS A 39 12.15 2.32 -27.07
N LYS A 40 12.65 1.09 -26.88
CA LYS A 40 12.95 0.57 -25.54
C LYS A 40 14.14 1.35 -24.93
N LEU A 41 13.95 1.85 -23.72
CA LEU A 41 14.99 2.50 -22.92
C LEU A 41 15.78 1.42 -22.17
N ALA A 42 17.10 1.44 -22.29
CA ALA A 42 17.96 0.39 -21.71
C ALA A 42 19.30 0.90 -21.14
N VAL A 43 19.69 2.15 -21.39
CA VAL A 43 20.99 2.67 -20.94
C VAL A 43 20.95 2.91 -19.43
N GLY A 44 21.73 2.13 -18.68
CA GLY A 44 21.74 2.15 -17.21
C GLY A 44 20.65 1.29 -16.55
N LEU A 45 19.81 0.62 -17.35
CA LEU A 45 18.77 -0.30 -16.87
C LEU A 45 19.19 -1.76 -17.14
N PRO A 46 18.74 -2.73 -16.32
CA PRO A 46 18.86 -4.14 -16.68
C PRO A 46 18.17 -4.41 -18.02
N ASN A 47 18.85 -5.08 -18.96
CA ASN A 47 18.33 -5.29 -20.32
C ASN A 47 18.27 -6.79 -20.67
N ASP A 48 17.36 -7.50 -19.99
CA ASP A 48 17.04 -8.90 -20.29
C ASP A 48 15.53 -9.09 -20.50
N SER A 49 15.10 -10.34 -20.69
CA SER A 49 13.70 -10.70 -20.90
C SER A 49 12.85 -10.69 -19.63
N LYS A 50 13.47 -10.54 -18.45
CA LYS A 50 12.80 -10.49 -17.15
C LYS A 50 12.51 -9.06 -16.71
N THR A 51 13.26 -8.07 -17.20
CA THR A 51 13.10 -6.67 -16.80
C THR A 51 11.74 -6.10 -17.19
N GLY A 52 10.91 -5.82 -16.20
CA GLY A 52 9.69 -5.01 -16.28
C GLY A 52 9.84 -3.64 -15.64
N CYS A 53 8.82 -2.80 -15.78
CA CYS A 53 8.71 -1.54 -15.05
C CYS A 53 7.28 -1.36 -14.55
N THR A 54 7.14 -1.11 -13.25
CA THR A 54 5.85 -1.12 -12.55
C THR A 54 5.24 0.27 -12.46
N ASP A 55 6.07 1.30 -12.28
CA ASP A 55 5.62 2.69 -12.28
C ASP A 55 6.68 3.65 -12.83
N LEU A 56 6.22 4.80 -13.32
CA LEU A 56 7.02 5.85 -13.93
C LEU A 56 6.37 7.21 -13.68
N VAL A 57 7.15 8.14 -13.12
CA VAL A 57 6.74 9.53 -12.86
C VAL A 57 7.73 10.52 -13.46
N MET A 58 7.26 11.72 -13.80
CA MET A 58 8.06 12.80 -14.39
C MET A 58 7.80 14.13 -13.69
N ASP A 59 8.87 14.91 -13.57
CA ASP A 59 8.88 16.36 -13.34
C ASP A 59 9.82 16.97 -14.40
N PRO A 60 9.35 17.80 -15.35
CA PRO A 60 9.53 17.70 -16.82
C PRO A 60 10.78 17.05 -17.41
N ARG A 61 11.97 17.18 -16.82
CA ARG A 61 13.23 16.54 -17.29
C ARG A 61 13.63 15.32 -16.47
N ILE A 62 13.23 15.27 -15.22
CA ILE A 62 13.51 14.21 -14.26
C ILE A 62 12.45 13.12 -14.45
N LEU A 63 12.92 11.89 -14.60
CA LEU A 63 12.08 10.71 -14.58
C LEU A 63 12.54 9.81 -13.45
N MET A 64 11.58 9.22 -12.74
CA MET A 64 11.85 8.16 -11.79
C MET A 64 10.99 6.95 -12.09
N ALA A 65 11.58 5.77 -11.95
CA ALA A 65 10.94 4.51 -12.30
C ALA A 65 11.21 3.46 -11.23
N LEU A 66 10.19 2.66 -10.94
CA LEU A 66 10.36 1.40 -10.23
C LEU A 66 10.47 0.28 -11.26
N VAL A 67 11.60 -0.41 -11.23
CA VAL A 67 11.94 -1.46 -12.18
C VAL A 67 11.84 -2.79 -11.45
N GLU A 68 11.18 -3.74 -12.10
CA GLU A 68 11.12 -5.13 -11.67
C GLU A 68 12.18 -5.90 -12.47
N ALA A 69 13.16 -6.49 -11.79
CA ALA A 69 14.20 -7.30 -12.42
C ALA A 69 14.73 -8.32 -11.41
N GLU A 70 15.79 -9.04 -11.77
CA GLU A 70 16.52 -9.87 -10.79
C GLU A 70 16.98 -8.98 -9.62
N LYS A 71 16.83 -9.48 -8.38
CA LYS A 71 17.22 -8.73 -7.19
C LYS A 71 18.72 -8.42 -7.22
N SER A 72 19.08 -7.21 -6.79
CA SER A 72 20.46 -6.83 -6.52
C SER A 72 20.56 -6.24 -5.12
N ASP A 73 21.56 -6.67 -4.35
CA ASP A 73 21.82 -6.15 -3.01
C ASP A 73 22.84 -5.00 -3.01
N THR A 74 23.28 -4.51 -4.18
CA THR A 74 24.24 -3.41 -4.30
C THR A 74 23.85 -2.45 -5.42
N LEU A 75 24.23 -1.17 -5.30
CA LEU A 75 24.03 -0.17 -6.35
C LEU A 75 24.99 -0.32 -7.54
N ALA A 76 26.09 -1.06 -7.38
CA ALA A 76 27.08 -1.28 -8.46
C ALA A 76 26.57 -2.25 -9.54
N LYS A 77 25.55 -3.05 -9.23
CA LYS A 77 24.91 -3.99 -10.15
C LYS A 77 23.43 -3.60 -10.28
N PRO A 78 22.98 -3.07 -11.42
CA PRO A 78 21.57 -2.81 -11.66
C PRO A 78 20.69 -4.06 -11.43
N GLY A 79 19.57 -3.90 -10.74
CA GLY A 79 18.58 -4.94 -10.45
C GLY A 79 17.20 -4.35 -10.15
N SER A 80 16.32 -5.10 -9.50
CA SER A 80 15.01 -4.58 -9.05
C SER A 80 15.17 -3.41 -8.09
N GLY A 81 14.46 -2.30 -8.30
CA GLY A 81 14.53 -1.13 -7.42
C GLY A 81 14.20 0.18 -8.10
N LEU A 82 14.69 1.28 -7.52
CA LEU A 82 14.42 2.66 -7.93
C LEU A 82 15.51 3.20 -8.85
N TYR A 83 15.08 3.77 -9.97
CA TYR A 83 15.93 4.40 -10.96
C TYR A 83 15.55 5.85 -11.18
N ARG A 84 16.54 6.68 -11.48
CA ARG A 84 16.37 8.11 -11.75
C ARG A 84 17.10 8.50 -13.03
N SER A 85 16.46 9.31 -13.86
CA SER A 85 17.03 9.89 -15.08
C SER A 85 16.90 11.41 -15.03
N GLU A 86 17.99 12.10 -15.38
CA GLU A 86 18.08 13.58 -15.41
C GLU A 86 17.96 14.15 -16.83
N ASP A 87 17.85 13.28 -17.84
CA ASP A 87 17.96 13.60 -19.26
C ASP A 87 16.77 13.06 -20.07
N SER A 88 15.57 13.07 -19.46
CA SER A 88 14.33 12.65 -20.10
C SER A 88 14.36 11.19 -20.59
N GLY A 89 15.03 10.32 -19.83
CA GLY A 89 15.04 8.87 -19.99
C GLY A 89 16.12 8.36 -20.94
N ASN A 90 17.07 9.20 -21.36
CA ASN A 90 18.16 8.77 -22.24
C ASN A 90 19.20 7.93 -21.49
N THR A 91 19.50 8.30 -20.24
CA THR A 91 20.34 7.53 -19.31
C THR A 91 19.66 7.42 -17.94
N TRP A 92 19.90 6.30 -17.26
CA TRP A 92 19.33 6.00 -15.95
C TRP A 92 20.41 5.66 -14.93
N ALA A 93 20.27 6.20 -13.73
CA ALA A 93 21.07 5.84 -12.56
C ALA A 93 20.25 4.93 -11.64
N TYR A 94 20.85 3.83 -11.18
CA TYR A 94 20.27 2.97 -10.16
C TYR A 94 20.53 3.58 -8.78
N VAL A 95 19.49 4.10 -8.13
CA VAL A 95 19.64 4.94 -6.92
C VAL A 95 19.27 4.20 -5.64
N ASN A 96 18.41 3.18 -5.70
CA ASN A 96 18.02 2.40 -4.53
C ASN A 96 17.62 0.96 -4.89
N THR A 97 17.94 0.00 -4.03
CA THR A 97 17.61 -1.42 -4.20
C THR A 97 16.21 -1.80 -3.68
N TYR A 98 15.50 -0.86 -3.05
CA TYR A 98 14.23 -1.14 -2.38
C TYR A 98 13.06 -1.20 -3.35
N ASN A 99 12.48 -2.39 -3.50
CA ASN A 99 11.16 -2.64 -4.09
C ASN A 99 10.71 -4.04 -3.65
N ASN A 100 9.92 -4.13 -2.59
CA ASN A 100 9.72 -5.40 -1.87
C ASN A 100 8.62 -6.31 -2.45
N ARG A 101 7.66 -5.79 -3.22
CA ARG A 101 6.63 -6.61 -3.91
C ARG A 101 6.13 -5.94 -5.20
N PRO A 102 6.96 -5.86 -6.25
CA PRO A 102 6.73 -5.01 -7.42
C PRO A 102 5.37 -5.19 -8.12
N PHE A 103 4.79 -6.40 -8.10
CA PHE A 103 3.51 -6.68 -8.76
C PHE A 103 2.26 -6.12 -8.05
N TYR A 104 2.37 -5.79 -6.76
CA TYR A 104 1.21 -5.53 -5.91
C TYR A 104 1.10 -4.04 -5.55
N TYR A 105 2.14 -3.52 -4.91
CA TYR A 105 2.40 -2.11 -4.67
C TYR A 105 3.80 -1.80 -5.21
N SER A 106 3.96 -0.69 -5.92
CA SER A 106 5.25 -0.29 -6.49
C SER A 106 5.09 1.06 -7.17
N GLN A 107 4.78 2.10 -6.40
CA GLN A 107 4.58 3.42 -6.98
C GLN A 107 5.62 4.42 -6.51
N VAL A 108 6.01 5.34 -7.40
CA VAL A 108 6.96 6.42 -7.10
C VAL A 108 6.33 7.78 -7.39
N ARG A 109 6.56 8.75 -6.52
CA ARG A 109 6.14 10.14 -6.72
C ARG A 109 7.29 11.10 -6.42
N ILE A 110 7.35 12.18 -7.19
CA ILE A 110 8.28 13.29 -6.99
C ILE A 110 7.47 14.45 -6.43
N ASN A 111 7.94 15.11 -5.36
CA ASN A 111 7.29 16.33 -4.89
C ASN A 111 7.39 17.42 -5.98
N PRO A 112 6.27 18.03 -6.42
CA PRO A 112 6.30 19.02 -7.50
C PRO A 112 7.09 20.30 -7.17
N ASN A 113 7.43 20.52 -5.90
CA ASN A 113 8.16 21.69 -5.43
C ASN A 113 9.61 21.37 -4.99
N ASP A 114 9.99 20.09 -4.90
CA ASP A 114 11.32 19.64 -4.48
C ASP A 114 11.60 18.24 -5.05
N ASP A 115 12.43 18.19 -6.08
CA ASP A 115 12.77 16.95 -6.77
C ASP A 115 13.65 15.99 -5.94
N GLN A 116 14.22 16.46 -4.83
CA GLN A 116 14.95 15.61 -3.88
C GLN A 116 13.99 14.87 -2.95
N ARG A 117 12.77 15.39 -2.77
CA ARG A 117 11.74 14.76 -1.94
C ARG A 117 10.92 13.77 -2.76
N VAL A 118 11.28 12.51 -2.61
CA VAL A 118 10.70 11.39 -3.35
C VAL A 118 9.93 10.48 -2.40
N TYR A 119 8.79 9.98 -2.87
CA TYR A 119 7.95 9.06 -2.14
C TYR A 119 7.90 7.73 -2.88
N VAL A 120 8.05 6.62 -2.15
CA VAL A 120 7.96 5.27 -2.70
C VAL A 120 6.90 4.52 -1.90
N LEU A 121 5.82 4.14 -2.58
CA LEU A 121 4.70 3.40 -1.99
C LEU A 121 4.94 1.91 -2.18
N THR A 122 5.09 1.22 -1.05
CA THR A 122 5.19 -0.23 -0.96
C THR A 122 4.33 -0.74 0.20
N THR A 123 4.67 -1.87 0.83
CA THR A 123 4.12 -2.25 2.14
C THR A 123 4.29 -1.13 3.17
N ARG A 124 5.36 -0.35 3.05
CA ARG A 124 5.58 0.84 3.87
C ARG A 124 5.56 2.07 2.99
N PHE A 125 5.15 3.18 3.58
CA PHE A 125 5.30 4.48 2.96
C PHE A 125 6.74 4.94 3.17
N MET A 126 7.54 5.00 2.11
CA MET A 126 8.95 5.39 2.21
C MET A 126 9.16 6.80 1.65
N VAL A 127 10.00 7.58 2.33
CA VAL A 127 10.33 8.97 1.97
C VAL A 127 11.84 9.10 1.79
N SER A 128 12.25 9.84 0.77
CA SER A 128 13.61 10.28 0.53
C SER A 128 13.71 11.81 0.60
N ALA A 129 14.88 12.30 0.98
CA ALA A 129 15.25 13.72 0.91
C ALA A 129 16.50 13.95 0.05
N ASP A 130 16.94 12.95 -0.73
CA ASP A 130 18.16 12.98 -1.55
C ASP A 130 17.96 12.37 -2.94
N GLY A 131 16.74 12.52 -3.47
CA GLY A 131 16.39 12.10 -4.82
C GLY A 131 16.20 10.59 -4.97
N GLY A 132 15.91 9.90 -3.87
CA GLY A 132 15.67 8.46 -3.81
C GLY A 132 16.88 7.62 -3.40
N LYS A 133 18.04 8.21 -3.05
CA LYS A 133 19.24 7.42 -2.71
C LYS A 133 19.11 6.77 -1.34
N THR A 134 18.58 7.48 -0.36
CA THR A 134 18.20 6.95 0.95
C THR A 134 16.69 6.99 1.12
N LEU A 135 16.16 6.00 1.85
CA LEU A 135 14.74 5.88 2.16
C LEU A 135 14.56 5.67 3.66
N ALA A 136 13.65 6.43 4.24
CA ALA A 136 13.20 6.29 5.62
C ALA A 136 11.69 6.03 5.65
N ASN A 137 11.20 5.43 6.75
CA ASN A 137 9.78 5.27 6.94
C ASN A 137 9.12 6.65 7.06
N GLY A 138 8.09 6.90 6.26
CA GLY A 138 7.37 8.18 6.19
C GLY A 138 6.19 8.27 7.15
N SER A 139 5.81 7.17 7.78
CA SER A 139 4.82 7.11 8.85
C SER A 139 5.40 6.34 10.02
N GLU A 140 5.84 7.06 11.06
CA GLU A 140 6.17 6.44 12.35
C GLU A 140 4.91 5.97 13.08
N ASP A 141 3.77 6.53 12.71
CA ASP A 141 2.45 6.17 13.23
C ASP A 141 1.92 4.90 12.56
N GLU A 142 1.55 3.89 13.34
CA GLU A 142 0.93 2.65 12.84
C GLU A 142 -0.53 2.87 12.42
N GLU A 143 -1.14 4.01 12.77
CA GLU A 143 -2.56 4.26 12.48
C GLU A 143 -2.86 4.41 10.99
N VAL A 144 -1.87 4.78 10.16
CA VAL A 144 -1.99 4.92 8.71
C VAL A 144 -1.95 3.57 7.94
N HIS A 145 -1.70 2.46 8.64
CA HIS A 145 -1.61 1.10 8.11
C HIS A 145 -0.43 0.87 7.13
N GLY A 146 -0.29 -0.37 6.64
CA GLY A 146 0.60 -0.75 5.55
C GLY A 146 -0.12 -0.90 4.21
N ASP A 147 0.64 -1.31 3.19
CA ASP A 147 0.19 -1.58 1.82
C ASP A 147 -0.39 -0.33 1.13
N PHE A 148 0.51 0.53 0.64
CA PHE A 148 0.16 1.82 0.05
C PHE A 148 -0.03 1.72 -1.47
N HIS A 149 -1.20 2.17 -1.94
CA HIS A 149 -1.67 1.99 -3.31
C HIS A 149 -1.90 3.30 -4.07
N ALA A 150 -1.97 4.43 -3.38
CA ALA A 150 -2.19 5.71 -4.02
C ALA A 150 -1.57 6.85 -3.23
N MET A 151 -1.16 7.89 -3.95
CA MET A 151 -0.77 9.16 -3.38
C MET A 151 -1.16 10.29 -4.32
N TRP A 152 -1.74 11.34 -3.76
CA TRP A 152 -1.93 12.62 -4.43
C TRP A 152 -1.15 13.70 -3.69
N LEU A 153 -0.29 14.39 -4.42
CA LEU A 153 0.54 15.49 -3.92
C LEU A 153 -0.12 16.82 -4.27
N ASP A 154 -0.22 17.70 -3.28
CA ASP A 154 -0.70 19.05 -3.55
C ASP A 154 0.38 19.89 -4.25
N PRO A 155 0.12 20.42 -5.45
CA PRO A 155 1.10 21.23 -6.17
C PRO A 155 1.35 22.61 -5.52
N HIS A 156 0.43 23.11 -4.70
CA HIS A 156 0.50 24.43 -4.09
C HIS A 156 0.96 24.40 -2.64
N GLU A 157 0.84 23.26 -1.97
CA GLU A 157 1.21 23.08 -0.55
C GLU A 157 2.14 21.85 -0.41
N PRO A 158 3.47 22.03 -0.46
CA PRO A 158 4.43 20.91 -0.54
C PRO A 158 4.33 19.88 0.58
N GLY A 159 3.85 20.31 1.76
CA GLY A 159 3.63 19.47 2.94
C GLY A 159 2.30 18.72 2.96
N ARG A 160 1.38 19.05 2.04
CA ARG A 160 0.04 18.47 1.98
C ARG A 160 -0.05 17.35 0.96
N TYR A 161 -0.49 16.19 1.40
CA TYR A 161 -0.79 15.08 0.49
C TYR A 161 -1.76 14.07 1.10
N TYR A 162 -2.44 13.37 0.20
CA TYR A 162 -3.32 12.25 0.52
C TYR A 162 -2.59 10.94 0.23
N LEU A 163 -2.72 9.97 1.12
CA LEU A 163 -2.27 8.59 0.94
C LEU A 163 -3.48 7.66 0.93
N GLY A 164 -3.46 6.67 0.07
CA GLY A 164 -4.39 5.54 0.07
C GLY A 164 -3.65 4.25 0.38
N ALA A 165 -4.13 3.52 1.37
CA ALA A 165 -3.66 2.23 1.81
C ALA A 165 -4.84 1.28 2.04
N ASP A 166 -4.59 0.02 2.40
CA ASP A 166 -5.67 -0.98 2.59
C ASP A 166 -6.67 -0.60 3.69
N LYS A 167 -6.25 0.19 4.69
CA LYS A 167 -7.12 0.77 5.74
C LYS A 167 -7.93 1.99 5.28
N GLY A 168 -7.70 2.48 4.07
CA GLY A 168 -8.39 3.63 3.49
C GLY A 168 -7.49 4.81 3.19
N ALA A 169 -8.04 6.02 3.32
CA ALA A 169 -7.37 7.25 2.95
C ALA A 169 -6.93 8.05 4.18
N SER A 170 -5.77 8.69 4.10
CA SER A 170 -5.23 9.58 5.12
C SER A 170 -4.67 10.86 4.52
N LEU A 171 -4.69 11.94 5.30
CA LEU A 171 -4.20 13.27 4.91
C LEU A 171 -3.11 13.75 5.86
N THR A 172 -2.03 14.31 5.33
CA THR A 172 -1.05 15.08 6.11
C THR A 172 -0.94 16.50 5.58
N HIS A 173 -0.55 17.43 6.45
CA HIS A 173 -0.15 18.80 6.10
C HIS A 173 1.32 19.09 6.43
N GLY A 174 1.99 18.17 7.12
CA GLY A 174 3.32 18.34 7.69
C GLY A 174 4.31 17.34 7.14
N HIS A 175 4.26 17.08 5.83
CA HIS A 175 5.22 16.20 5.17
C HIS A 175 5.24 14.74 5.66
N GLY A 176 4.16 14.27 6.31
CA GLY A 176 4.03 12.91 6.85
C GLY A 176 4.36 12.78 8.34
N GLN A 177 4.66 13.89 9.02
CA GLN A 177 4.90 13.89 10.47
C GLN A 177 3.68 13.44 11.27
N HIS A 178 2.49 13.85 10.82
CA HIS A 178 1.20 13.47 11.40
C HIS A 178 0.19 13.21 10.29
N PHE A 179 -0.72 12.27 10.52
CA PHE A 179 -1.78 11.92 9.60
C PHE A 179 -3.16 12.08 10.26
N MET A 180 -4.12 12.50 9.46
CA MET A 180 -5.55 12.39 9.77
C MET A 180 -6.10 11.23 8.94
N LEU A 181 -6.54 10.16 9.60
CA LEU A 181 -7.23 9.04 8.95
C LEU A 181 -8.69 9.40 8.69
N PHE A 182 -9.20 9.09 7.49
CA PHE A 182 -10.62 9.16 7.20
C PHE A 182 -11.30 7.85 7.62
N ASP A 183 -11.72 7.78 8.88
CA ASP A 183 -12.28 6.60 9.55
C ASP A 183 -13.79 6.38 9.33
N ASN A 184 -14.42 7.23 8.51
CA ASN A 184 -15.85 7.21 8.22
C ASN A 184 -16.20 6.58 6.85
N LEU A 185 -15.25 5.87 6.24
CA LEU A 185 -15.44 5.20 4.95
C LEU A 185 -15.86 3.73 5.15
N PRO A 186 -16.99 3.27 4.58
CA PRO A 186 -17.44 1.88 4.73
C PRO A 186 -16.73 0.95 3.71
N ILE A 187 -15.43 0.78 3.86
CA ILE A 187 -14.55 0.08 2.89
C ILE A 187 -13.97 -1.24 3.40
N GLY A 188 -14.55 -1.81 4.46
CA GLY A 188 -14.09 -3.09 5.02
C GLY A 188 -14.28 -4.26 4.05
N GLN A 189 -13.25 -5.09 3.92
CA GLN A 189 -13.29 -6.31 3.11
C GLN A 189 -13.34 -7.55 4.00
N PHE A 190 -14.54 -8.14 4.11
CA PHE A 190 -14.75 -9.38 4.85
C PHE A 190 -14.46 -10.61 3.99
N TYR A 191 -13.68 -11.55 4.52
CA TYR A 191 -13.51 -12.88 3.89
C TYR A 191 -14.71 -13.79 4.18
N ARG A 192 -15.11 -13.85 5.45
CA ARG A 192 -16.20 -14.69 5.97
C ARG A 192 -16.87 -14.02 7.17
N ILE A 193 -18.13 -14.40 7.37
CA ILE A 193 -18.94 -14.00 8.52
C ILE A 193 -19.39 -15.23 9.30
N GLY A 194 -19.56 -15.06 10.61
CA GLY A 194 -20.18 -16.02 11.51
C GLY A 194 -21.14 -15.30 12.45
N ALA A 195 -22.08 -16.00 13.06
CA ALA A 195 -22.99 -15.43 14.05
C ALA A 195 -23.21 -16.40 15.20
N ASP A 196 -23.42 -15.87 16.39
CA ASP A 196 -23.83 -16.65 17.56
C ASP A 196 -25.36 -16.60 17.75
N TRP A 197 -25.85 -17.24 18.81
CA TRP A 197 -27.27 -17.30 19.14
C TRP A 197 -27.62 -16.61 20.47
N ARG A 198 -26.77 -15.71 20.98
CA ARG A 198 -27.11 -14.94 22.18
C ARG A 198 -28.22 -13.92 21.85
N ASP A 199 -28.82 -13.28 22.85
CA ASP A 199 -29.81 -12.21 22.63
C ASP A 199 -29.36 -10.90 23.29
N PRO A 200 -29.05 -9.83 22.51
CA PRO A 200 -29.02 -9.80 21.05
C PRO A 200 -27.84 -10.61 20.48
N TYR A 201 -28.03 -11.29 19.35
CA TYR A 201 -26.97 -12.12 18.75
C TYR A 201 -25.84 -11.24 18.23
N TYR A 202 -24.62 -11.79 18.14
CA TYR A 202 -23.51 -11.07 17.53
C TYR A 202 -23.20 -11.63 16.15
N VAL A 203 -22.78 -10.72 15.28
CA VAL A 203 -22.18 -11.03 13.99
C VAL A 203 -20.69 -10.80 14.12
N TYR A 204 -19.93 -11.75 13.62
CA TYR A 204 -18.49 -11.73 13.56
C TYR A 204 -18.06 -11.76 12.10
N GLY A 205 -16.92 -11.17 11.81
CA GLY A 205 -16.34 -11.31 10.49
C GLY A 205 -14.86 -11.06 10.50
N GLY A 206 -14.17 -11.85 9.69
CA GLY A 206 -12.75 -11.71 9.45
C GLY A 206 -12.48 -10.70 8.33
N LEU A 207 -11.67 -9.68 8.62
CA LEU A 207 -11.26 -8.63 7.70
C LEU A 207 -9.85 -8.89 7.17
N GLN A 208 -9.61 -8.53 5.90
CA GLN A 208 -8.25 -8.43 5.36
C GLN A 208 -7.42 -7.41 6.16
N ASP A 209 -6.20 -7.79 6.53
CA ASP A 209 -5.15 -7.09 7.28
C ASP A 209 -5.56 -6.48 8.64
N ASN A 210 -6.83 -6.58 9.02
CA ASN A 210 -7.37 -5.95 10.21
C ASN A 210 -7.98 -6.95 11.20
N GLY A 211 -7.91 -8.25 10.92
CA GLY A 211 -8.26 -9.32 11.84
C GLY A 211 -9.76 -9.54 11.96
N THR A 212 -10.17 -10.30 12.97
CA THR A 212 -11.58 -10.64 13.18
C THR A 212 -12.23 -9.67 14.16
N TYR A 213 -13.39 -9.13 13.78
CA TYR A 213 -14.21 -8.27 14.62
C TYR A 213 -15.56 -8.93 14.96
N GLY A 214 -16.12 -8.56 16.10
CA GLY A 214 -17.47 -8.88 16.52
C GLY A 214 -18.29 -7.63 16.83
N VAL A 215 -19.57 -7.65 16.46
CA VAL A 215 -20.53 -6.58 16.71
C VAL A 215 -21.90 -7.16 17.08
N ALA A 216 -22.61 -6.50 18.00
CA ALA A 216 -23.98 -6.88 18.35
C ALA A 216 -24.92 -6.60 17.17
N SER A 217 -25.90 -7.47 16.95
CA SER A 217 -27.00 -7.24 15.99
C SER A 217 -27.94 -6.11 16.42
N PHE A 218 -27.87 -5.70 17.68
CA PHE A 218 -28.69 -4.64 18.24
C PHE A 218 -27.96 -3.92 19.38
N SER A 219 -28.18 -2.60 19.49
CA SER A 219 -27.67 -1.75 20.56
C SER A 219 -28.83 -1.02 21.24
N ARG A 220 -28.74 -0.86 22.57
CA ARG A 220 -29.67 -0.03 23.35
C ARG A 220 -29.31 1.46 23.32
N ASP A 221 -28.18 1.82 22.72
CA ASP A 221 -27.82 3.21 22.49
C ASP A 221 -28.81 3.85 21.51
N ALA A 222 -29.32 5.04 21.84
CA ALA A 222 -30.27 5.77 21.01
C ALA A 222 -29.70 6.15 19.63
N ARG A 223 -28.37 6.12 19.46
CA ARG A 223 -27.65 6.35 18.20
C ARG A 223 -27.50 5.08 17.35
N GLY A 224 -27.92 3.93 17.84
CA GLY A 224 -27.75 2.64 17.16
C GLY A 224 -26.42 1.94 17.50
N ILE A 225 -25.95 1.09 16.60
CA ILE A 225 -24.65 0.41 16.73
C ILE A 225 -23.56 1.39 16.30
N LEU A 226 -22.66 1.75 17.21
CA LEU A 226 -21.53 2.64 16.95
C LEU A 226 -20.29 1.82 16.61
N ASN A 227 -19.34 2.39 15.87
CA ASN A 227 -18.07 1.73 15.57
C ASN A 227 -17.33 1.29 16.86
N ASP A 228 -17.42 2.10 17.92
CA ASP A 228 -16.81 1.81 19.23
C ASP A 228 -17.50 0.65 19.97
N SER A 229 -18.64 0.16 19.48
CA SER A 229 -19.30 -1.05 20.00
C SER A 229 -18.70 -2.34 19.43
N ASN A 230 -17.83 -2.22 18.43
CA ASN A 230 -17.13 -3.34 17.82
C ASN A 230 -15.91 -3.69 18.65
N TRP A 231 -15.55 -4.98 18.69
CA TRP A 231 -14.35 -5.42 19.37
C TRP A 231 -13.57 -6.39 18.49
N LYS A 232 -12.24 -6.35 18.63
CA LYS A 232 -11.29 -7.11 17.82
C LYS A 232 -10.79 -8.33 18.57
N LEU A 233 -10.72 -9.48 17.91
CA LEU A 233 -10.21 -10.73 18.49
C LEU A 233 -8.68 -10.83 18.37
N HIS A 234 -8.13 -10.51 17.19
CA HIS A 234 -6.70 -10.59 16.88
C HIS A 234 -6.34 -9.73 15.67
N TRP A 235 -5.04 -9.62 15.37
CA TRP A 235 -4.47 -8.98 14.18
C TRP A 235 -4.27 -9.97 13.01
N GLY A 236 -3.69 -9.49 11.91
CA GLY A 236 -3.53 -10.27 10.66
C GLY A 236 -4.76 -10.20 9.77
N ASP A 237 -4.84 -11.05 8.77
CA ASP A 237 -6.05 -11.34 8.01
C ASP A 237 -6.99 -12.18 8.86
N GLY A 238 -8.12 -11.62 9.29
CA GLY A 238 -9.20 -12.43 9.88
C GLY A 238 -9.82 -13.28 8.78
N GLN A 239 -9.59 -14.58 8.77
CA GLN A 239 -10.08 -15.47 7.73
C GLN A 239 -11.46 -16.03 8.12
N PHE A 240 -11.50 -17.31 8.55
CA PHE A 240 -12.73 -17.97 8.99
C PHE A 240 -13.02 -17.64 10.46
N ILE A 241 -14.31 -17.51 10.81
CA ILE A 241 -14.77 -17.36 12.19
C ILE A 241 -16.00 -18.23 12.43
N GLN A 242 -15.97 -19.00 13.51
CA GLN A 242 -17.04 -19.88 13.92
C GLN A 242 -17.27 -19.77 15.43
N PRO A 243 -18.37 -19.12 15.86
CA PRO A 243 -18.85 -19.25 17.23
C PRO A 243 -19.26 -20.69 17.53
N ASP A 244 -19.05 -21.16 18.76
CA ASP A 244 -19.59 -22.43 19.22
C ASP A 244 -21.13 -22.36 19.18
N PRO A 245 -21.82 -23.36 18.60
CA PRO A 245 -23.27 -23.32 18.41
C PRO A 245 -24.06 -23.41 19.73
N THR A 246 -23.42 -23.80 20.83
CA THR A 246 -24.05 -24.04 22.13
C THR A 246 -23.51 -23.14 23.25
N ASP A 247 -22.32 -22.56 23.07
CA ASP A 247 -21.72 -21.61 24.00
C ASP A 247 -21.15 -20.39 23.26
N TRP A 248 -21.93 -19.32 23.18
CA TRP A 248 -21.52 -18.08 22.49
C TRP A 248 -20.22 -17.47 23.06
N ARG A 249 -19.78 -17.88 24.26
CA ARG A 249 -18.51 -17.42 24.83
C ARG A 249 -17.30 -18.11 24.23
N THR A 250 -17.47 -19.21 23.49
CA THR A 250 -16.37 -19.90 22.83
C THR A 250 -16.37 -19.55 21.35
N LEU A 251 -15.27 -18.98 20.86
CA LEU A 251 -15.08 -18.61 19.45
C LEU A 251 -13.85 -19.31 18.87
N PHE A 252 -13.95 -19.75 17.62
CA PHE A 252 -12.84 -20.29 16.84
C PHE A 252 -12.60 -19.39 15.64
N THR A 253 -11.37 -18.92 15.45
CA THR A 253 -11.00 -18.01 14.36
C THR A 253 -9.72 -18.46 13.70
N GLU A 254 -9.59 -18.12 12.42
CA GLU A 254 -8.41 -18.38 11.61
C GLU A 254 -7.75 -17.09 11.16
N MET A 255 -6.45 -17.16 10.92
CA MET A 255 -5.59 -16.09 10.44
C MET A 255 -4.79 -16.58 9.22
N GLU A 256 -4.16 -15.68 8.47
CA GLU A 256 -3.30 -16.03 7.34
C GLU A 256 -2.32 -17.16 7.67
N ASN A 257 -1.91 -17.87 6.61
CA ASN A 257 -1.03 -19.04 6.69
C ASN A 257 -1.60 -20.22 7.49
N GLY A 258 -2.93 -20.28 7.66
CA GLY A 258 -3.61 -21.42 8.29
C GLY A 258 -3.47 -21.47 9.81
N SER A 259 -3.23 -20.32 10.45
CA SER A 259 -3.18 -20.23 11.91
C SER A 259 -4.59 -20.29 12.50
N SER A 260 -4.80 -21.04 13.58
CA SER A 260 -6.12 -21.18 14.21
C SER A 260 -6.05 -20.89 15.70
N PHE A 261 -7.08 -20.20 16.20
CA PHE A 261 -7.16 -19.76 17.58
C PHE A 261 -8.52 -20.10 18.19
N ARG A 262 -8.52 -20.32 19.51
CA ARG A 262 -9.74 -20.43 20.32
C ARG A 262 -9.75 -19.30 21.33
N TYR A 263 -10.84 -18.53 21.36
CA TYR A 263 -11.06 -17.43 22.29
C TYR A 263 -12.20 -17.75 23.25
N GLY A 264 -12.03 -17.31 24.50
CA GLY A 264 -13.09 -17.26 25.50
C GLY A 264 -13.53 -15.81 25.71
N VAL A 265 -14.77 -15.48 25.38
CA VAL A 265 -15.34 -14.14 25.58
C VAL A 265 -15.74 -14.01 27.05
N VAL A 266 -15.02 -13.15 27.77
CA VAL A 266 -15.35 -12.78 29.15
C VAL A 266 -15.99 -11.40 29.11
N GLN A 267 -17.21 -11.29 29.63
CA GLN A 267 -17.81 -9.99 29.88
C GLN A 267 -17.16 -9.44 31.14
N SER A 268 -16.41 -8.34 31.04
CA SER A 268 -15.86 -7.68 32.22
C SER A 268 -17.02 -7.40 33.19
N PRO A 269 -16.94 -7.85 34.46
CA PRO A 269 -17.83 -7.33 35.48
C PRO A 269 -17.53 -5.85 35.61
N SER A 270 -18.57 -5.03 35.48
CA SER A 270 -18.56 -3.57 35.69
C SER A 270 -17.44 -3.08 36.61
N GLU A 271 -16.60 -2.16 36.10
CA GLU A 271 -15.69 -1.27 36.83
C GLU A 271 -15.03 -1.87 38.08
N ASP A 272 -14.03 -2.74 37.89
CA ASP A 272 -12.81 -2.78 38.71
C ASP A 272 -11.98 -4.01 38.30
N SER A 273 -11.10 -3.85 37.31
CA SER A 273 -9.84 -4.60 37.26
C SER A 273 -8.98 -4.14 36.09
N THR A 274 -7.85 -3.56 36.46
CA THR A 274 -6.66 -3.32 35.65
C THR A 274 -6.36 -4.44 34.66
N LEU A 275 -6.21 -4.05 33.39
CA LEU A 275 -5.64 -4.87 32.31
C LEU A 275 -4.24 -5.35 32.71
N ILE A 276 -3.97 -6.64 32.54
CA ILE A 276 -2.62 -7.21 32.52
C ILE A 276 -2.37 -7.67 31.09
N TYR A 277 -1.25 -7.19 30.54
CA TYR A 277 -0.75 -7.41 29.17
C TYR A 277 -0.47 -8.88 28.84
#